data_AF-D4M2Q2-F1
#
_entry.id   AF-D4M2Q2-F1
#
_cell.length_a   1.000
_cell.length_b   1.000
_cell.length_c   1.000
_cell.angle_alpha   90.00
_cell.angle_beta   90.00
_cell.angle_gamma   90.00
#
_symmetry.space_group_name_H-M   'P 1'
#
loop_
_entity.id
_entity.type
_entity.pdbx_description
1 polymer ?
#
loop_
_entity_poly.entity_id
_entity_poly.type
_entity_poly.pdbx_seq_one_letter_code
_entity_poly.pdbx_strand_id
1 'polypeptide(L)'
;MKQIFKTEMKRAMSGKGMVLSMLIGTVLGIAHVIREIIPAYRANLTNFYNEFPILSPHSAAETWMAGSPSNLEGFIFFLILPILASLPFGTSYFEDCKEGVIKNIYMRTKREDYLKAKYAAAFLSGGIAVLVPLIFNLMCSLVLLPNLAPLSTMGDNILTPLMLFYKIFFTHPMIYTTFFWYFNF
;
A
#
# COMPACT_ATOMS: atom_id res chain seq x y z
N MET A 1 23.30 18.54 3.19
CA MET A 1 22.16 17.67 2.81
C MET A 1 21.86 16.53 3.79
N LYS A 2 22.77 15.55 4.02
CA LYS A 2 22.46 14.34 4.82
C LYS A 2 21.83 14.61 6.19
N GLN A 3 22.34 15.59 6.93
CA GLN A 3 21.84 15.90 8.28
C GLN A 3 20.45 16.55 8.27
N ILE A 4 20.15 17.41 7.28
CA ILE A 4 18.83 18.04 7.11
C ILE A 4 17.80 16.98 6.79
N PHE A 5 18.11 16.12 5.82
CA PHE A 5 17.25 15.01 5.44
C PHE A 5 16.93 14.08 6.62
N LYS A 6 17.93 13.75 7.44
CA LYS A 6 17.72 12.94 8.66
C LYS A 6 16.74 13.59 9.63
N THR A 7 16.84 14.91 9.82
CA THR A 7 15.93 15.66 10.70
C THR A 7 14.52 15.71 10.14
N GLU A 8 14.36 16.03 8.86
CA GLU A 8 13.04 16.07 8.19
C GLU A 8 12.37 14.69 8.18
N MET A 9 13.15 13.63 7.91
CA MET A 9 12.65 12.26 7.96
C MET A 9 12.19 11.89 9.37
N LYS A 10 12.98 12.22 10.41
CA LYS A 10 12.58 11.96 11.80
C LYS A 10 11.26 12.66 12.12
N ARG A 11 11.13 13.94 11.72
CA ARG A 11 9.92 14.75 11.91
C ARG A 11 8.71 14.14 11.18
N ALA A 12 8.89 13.65 9.95
CA ALA A 12 7.84 12.98 9.18
C ALA A 12 7.39 11.66 9.83
N MET A 13 8.34 10.83 10.26
CA MET A 13 8.07 9.52 10.86
C MET A 13 7.47 9.62 12.27
N SER A 14 7.86 10.61 13.07
CA SER A 14 7.35 10.80 14.44
C SER A 14 6.11 11.70 14.50
N GLY A 15 5.59 12.14 13.35
CA GLY A 15 4.44 13.03 13.28
C GLY A 15 3.13 12.32 13.63
N LYS A 16 2.18 13.06 14.21
CA LYS A 16 0.81 12.56 14.45
C LYS A 16 0.13 12.14 13.14
N GLY A 17 0.45 12.81 12.04
CA GLY A 17 -0.05 12.47 10.71
C GLY A 17 0.39 11.09 10.22
N MET A 18 1.63 10.68 10.50
CA MET A 18 2.12 9.32 10.20
C MET A 18 1.31 8.27 10.95
N VAL A 19 1.17 8.44 12.26
CA VAL A 19 0.40 7.50 13.11
C VAL A 19 -1.05 7.42 12.64
N LEU A 20 -1.69 8.55 12.35
CA LEU A 20 -3.07 8.59 11.88
C LEU A 20 -3.24 7.87 10.54
N SER A 21 -2.34 8.13 9.58
CA SER A 21 -2.38 7.48 8.27
C SER A 21 -2.21 5.96 8.39
N MET A 22 -1.22 5.51 9.18
CA MET A 22 -1.00 4.08 9.43
C MET A 22 -2.19 3.43 10.13
N LEU A 23 -2.82 4.12 11.10
CA LEU A 23 -3.98 3.60 11.83
C LEU A 23 -5.17 3.43 10.87
N ILE A 24 -5.49 4.43 10.06
CA ILE A 24 -6.60 4.35 9.09
C ILE A 24 -6.35 3.20 8.10
N GLY A 25 -5.14 3.13 7.54
CA GLY A 25 -4.77 2.08 6.60
C GLY A 25 -4.84 0.68 7.23
N THR A 26 -4.34 0.50 8.45
CA THR A 26 -4.38 -0.80 9.14
C THR A 26 -5.79 -1.20 9.55
N VAL A 27 -6.66 -0.25 9.95
CA VAL A 27 -8.07 -0.54 10.24
C VAL A 27 -8.79 -1.03 8.99
N LEU A 28 -8.58 -0.39 7.83
CA LEU A 28 -9.09 -0.89 6.54
C LEU A 28 -8.53 -2.27 6.21
N GLY A 29 -7.22 -2.48 6.46
CA GLY A 29 -6.54 -3.76 6.34
C GLY A 29 -7.21 -4.87 7.14
N ILE A 30 -7.53 -4.62 8.41
CA ILE A 30 -8.19 -5.56 9.32
C ILE A 30 -9.63 -5.82 8.89
N ALA A 31 -10.39 -4.77 8.54
CA ALA A 31 -11.76 -4.91 8.06
C ALA A 31 -11.82 -5.83 6.82
N HIS A 32 -10.89 -5.64 5.89
CA HIS A 32 -10.74 -6.49 4.71
C HIS A 32 -10.40 -7.94 5.06
N VAL A 33 -9.49 -8.16 6.02
CA VAL A 33 -9.16 -9.53 6.48
C VAL A 33 -10.40 -10.25 7.00
N ILE A 34 -11.22 -9.55 7.79
CA ILE A 34 -12.43 -10.13 8.40
C ILE A 34 -13.51 -10.42 7.36
N ARG A 35 -13.70 -9.52 6.39
CA ARG A 35 -14.80 -9.60 5.42
C ARG A 35 -14.50 -10.44 4.18
N GLU A 36 -13.26 -10.45 3.72
CA GLU A 36 -12.89 -11.13 2.47
C GLU A 36 -12.00 -12.35 2.74
N ILE A 37 -10.88 -12.16 3.45
CA ILE A 37 -9.83 -13.19 3.57
C ILE A 37 -10.30 -14.38 4.44
N ILE A 38 -10.96 -14.13 5.57
CA ILE A 38 -11.47 -15.21 6.45
C ILE A 38 -12.57 -16.03 5.75
N PRO A 39 -13.59 -15.43 5.10
CA PRO A 39 -14.56 -16.19 4.32
C PRO A 39 -13.93 -16.98 3.17
N ALA A 40 -12.98 -16.40 2.44
CA ALA A 40 -12.25 -17.10 1.38
C ALA A 40 -11.47 -18.31 1.92
N TYR A 41 -10.84 -18.18 3.09
CA TYR A 41 -10.17 -19.29 3.76
C TYR A 41 -11.14 -20.41 4.14
N ARG A 42 -12.31 -20.06 4.69
CA ARG A 42 -13.35 -21.03 5.04
C ARG A 42 -13.89 -21.75 3.80
N ALA A 43 -14.13 -21.01 2.72
CA ALA A 43 -14.57 -21.58 1.45
C ALA A 43 -13.56 -22.60 0.91
N ASN A 44 -12.26 -22.30 1.01
CA ASN A 44 -11.19 -23.22 0.62
C ASN A 44 -11.17 -24.54 1.42
N LEU A 45 -11.66 -24.55 2.66
CA LEU A 45 -11.74 -25.76 3.48
C LEU A 45 -13.01 -26.58 3.23
N THR A 46 -14.12 -25.93 2.87
CA THR A 46 -15.43 -26.58 2.73
C THR A 46 -15.76 -27.04 1.33
N ASN A 47 -15.15 -26.43 0.31
CA ASN A 47 -15.46 -26.72 -1.09
C ASN A 47 -14.76 -27.98 -1.60
N PHE A 48 -15.52 -28.81 -2.32
CA PHE A 48 -15.01 -30.02 -2.98
C PHE A 48 -14.44 -29.69 -4.36
N TYR A 49 -13.27 -29.07 -4.41
CA TYR A 49 -12.60 -28.66 -5.66
C TYR A 49 -12.33 -29.81 -6.63
N ASN A 50 -12.17 -31.03 -6.12
CA ASN A 50 -11.97 -32.23 -6.94
C ASN A 50 -13.26 -32.70 -7.65
N GLU A 51 -14.43 -32.38 -7.09
CA GLU A 51 -15.73 -32.82 -7.62
C GLU A 51 -16.34 -31.77 -8.57
N PHE A 52 -16.01 -30.49 -8.35
CA PHE A 52 -16.51 -29.38 -9.13
C PHE A 52 -15.35 -28.58 -9.74
N PRO A 53 -14.81 -28.98 -10.90
CA PRO A 53 -13.65 -28.33 -11.53
C PRO A 53 -13.91 -26.89 -12.02
N ILE A 54 -15.15 -26.40 -11.90
CA ILE A 54 -15.53 -25.01 -12.16
C ILE A 54 -15.12 -24.11 -10.98
N LEU A 55 -15.03 -24.68 -9.77
CA LEU A 55 -14.57 -23.97 -8.57
C LEU A 55 -13.04 -24.04 -8.52
N SER A 56 -12.39 -22.93 -8.22
CA SER A 56 -10.96 -22.91 -7.89
C SER A 56 -10.73 -22.35 -6.50
N PRO A 57 -9.69 -22.84 -5.80
CA PRO A 57 -9.35 -22.32 -4.49
C PRO A 57 -8.91 -20.86 -4.61
N HIS A 58 -9.38 -20.04 -3.68
CA HIS A 58 -8.96 -18.65 -3.57
C HIS A 58 -7.46 -18.58 -3.25
N SER A 59 -6.72 -17.81 -4.03
CA SER A 59 -5.29 -17.59 -3.84
C SER A 59 -5.03 -16.27 -3.11
N ALA A 60 -3.98 -16.24 -2.27
CA ALA A 60 -3.54 -15.02 -1.60
C ALA A 60 -3.24 -13.88 -2.59
N ALA A 61 -2.77 -14.20 -3.80
CA ALA A 61 -2.43 -13.22 -4.84
C ALA A 61 -3.65 -12.54 -5.48
N GLU A 62 -4.82 -13.17 -5.42
CA GLU A 62 -6.07 -12.62 -5.96
C GLU A 62 -6.88 -11.95 -4.85
N THR A 63 -6.87 -12.50 -3.63
CA THR A 63 -7.74 -12.01 -2.56
C THR A 63 -7.16 -10.86 -1.75
N TRP A 64 -5.86 -10.58 -1.83
CA TRP A 64 -5.28 -9.45 -1.10
C TRP A 64 -5.88 -8.11 -1.57
N MET A 65 -5.71 -7.07 -0.76
CA MET A 65 -6.43 -5.81 -0.94
C MET A 65 -6.29 -5.14 -2.32
N ALA A 66 -5.20 -5.39 -3.05
CA ALA A 66 -4.97 -4.87 -4.41
C ALA A 66 -5.10 -5.93 -5.51
N GLY A 67 -5.58 -7.13 -5.18
CA GLY A 67 -5.68 -8.29 -6.07
C GLY A 67 -7.07 -8.53 -6.65
N SER A 68 -8.12 -8.04 -5.99
CA SER A 68 -9.53 -8.20 -6.41
C SER A 68 -10.20 -6.84 -6.61
N PRO A 69 -10.99 -6.61 -7.69
CA PRO A 69 -11.66 -5.33 -7.91
C PRO A 69 -12.99 -5.23 -7.16
N SER A 70 -13.48 -6.36 -6.64
CA SER A 70 -14.78 -6.46 -5.98
C SER A 70 -14.72 -6.13 -4.48
N ASN A 71 -13.53 -5.88 -3.93
CA ASN A 71 -13.37 -5.58 -2.52
C ASN A 71 -13.64 -4.09 -2.19
N LEU A 72 -14.62 -3.86 -1.33
CA LEU A 72 -15.03 -2.51 -0.95
C LEU A 72 -13.92 -1.78 -0.17
N GLU A 73 -13.22 -2.47 0.72
CA GLU A 73 -12.15 -1.90 1.54
C GLU A 73 -10.93 -1.52 0.69
N GLY A 74 -10.59 -2.33 -0.32
CA GLY A 74 -9.52 -2.02 -1.28
C GLY A 74 -9.87 -0.79 -2.10
N PHE A 75 -11.09 -0.73 -2.64
CA PHE A 75 -11.57 0.46 -3.35
C PHE A 75 -11.47 1.73 -2.50
N ILE A 76 -11.96 1.70 -1.25
CA ILE A 76 -11.88 2.86 -0.34
C ILE A 76 -10.42 3.22 -0.06
N PHE A 77 -9.56 2.23 0.20
CA PHE A 77 -8.15 2.45 0.49
C PHE A 77 -7.45 3.18 -0.65
N PHE A 78 -7.61 2.71 -1.89
CA PHE A 78 -7.01 3.32 -3.07
C PHE A 78 -7.63 4.69 -3.41
N LEU A 79 -8.92 4.90 -3.11
CA LEU A 79 -9.58 6.20 -3.25
C LEU A 79 -8.98 7.27 -2.32
N ILE A 80 -8.72 6.92 -1.05
CA ILE A 80 -8.17 7.86 -0.06
C ILE A 80 -6.64 7.86 -0.02
N LEU A 81 -5.98 7.05 -0.84
CA LEU A 81 -4.52 6.88 -0.85
C LEU A 81 -3.75 8.21 -0.94
N PRO A 82 -4.11 9.18 -1.81
CA PRO A 82 -3.41 10.47 -1.86
C PRO A 82 -3.51 11.27 -0.55
N ILE A 83 -4.62 11.12 0.18
CA ILE A 83 -4.83 11.77 1.47
C ILE A 83 -3.95 11.08 2.52
N LEU A 84 -3.95 9.75 2.57
CA LEU A 84 -3.11 8.96 3.47
C LEU A 84 -1.61 9.24 3.25
N ALA A 85 -1.18 9.35 1.99
CA ALA A 85 0.21 9.63 1.64
C ALA A 85 0.64 11.07 2.00
N SER A 86 -0.28 12.03 2.01
CA SER A 86 0.04 13.44 2.32
C SER A 86 -0.01 13.76 3.82
N LEU A 87 -0.74 13.00 4.64
CA LEU A 87 -0.86 13.23 6.08
C LEU A 87 0.48 13.29 6.87
N PRO A 88 1.50 12.45 6.60
CA PRO A 88 2.74 12.46 7.39
C PRO A 88 3.53 13.75 7.29
N PHE A 89 3.56 14.39 6.12
CA PHE A 89 4.47 15.50 5.86
C PHE A 89 3.95 16.61 4.96
N GLY A 90 2.67 16.60 4.57
CA GLY A 90 2.08 17.56 3.65
C GLY A 90 2.04 19.00 4.18
N THR A 91 1.90 19.20 5.49
CA THR A 91 1.85 20.55 6.10
C THR A 91 3.21 21.09 6.50
N SER A 92 4.26 20.26 6.52
CA SER A 92 5.57 20.59 7.07
C SER A 92 6.22 21.83 6.42
N TYR A 93 6.07 21.99 5.10
CA TYR A 93 6.60 23.19 4.43
C TYR A 93 5.83 24.47 4.79
N PHE A 94 4.51 24.36 4.89
CA PHE A 94 3.64 25.47 5.23
C PHE A 94 3.90 25.95 6.66
N GLU A 95 4.07 25.01 7.61
CA GLU A 95 4.46 25.31 8.99
C GLU A 95 5.79 26.07 9.05
N ASP A 96 6.82 25.61 8.33
CA ASP A 96 8.13 26.26 8.33
C ASP A 96 8.08 27.70 7.75
N CYS A 97 7.19 27.94 6.77
CA CYS A 97 6.92 29.27 6.24
C CYS A 97 6.18 30.14 7.26
N LYS A 98 5.13 29.61 7.88
CA LYS A 98 4.25 30.32 8.82
C LYS A 98 5.00 30.72 10.09
N GLU A 99 5.84 29.84 10.62
CA GLU A 99 6.64 30.08 11.84
C GLU A 99 7.91 30.88 11.57
N GLY A 100 8.24 31.14 10.29
CA GLY A 100 9.45 31.88 9.90
C GLY A 100 10.76 31.11 10.09
N VAL A 101 10.71 29.84 10.53
CA VAL A 101 11.85 28.94 10.70
C VAL A 101 12.65 28.81 9.40
N ILE A 102 11.95 28.88 8.25
CA ILE A 102 12.55 28.82 6.92
C ILE A 102 13.66 29.86 6.69
N LYS A 103 13.56 31.05 7.31
CA LYS A 103 14.58 32.11 7.19
C LYS A 103 15.90 31.69 7.84
N ASN A 104 15.83 31.07 9.02
CA ASN A 104 17.02 30.57 9.72
C ASN A 104 17.67 29.39 8.97
N ILE A 105 16.85 28.53 8.37
CA ILE A 105 17.32 27.42 7.54
C ILE A 105 18.07 27.94 6.31
N TYR A 106 17.50 28.92 5.59
CA TYR A 106 18.12 29.50 4.39
C TYR A 106 19.36 30.35 4.67
N MET A 107 19.53 30.88 5.89
CA MET A 107 20.79 31.53 6.27
C MET A 107 21.94 30.54 6.43
N ARG A 108 21.66 29.27 6.77
CA ARG A 108 22.69 28.25 7.07
C ARG A 108 22.88 27.24 5.94
N THR A 109 21.94 27.16 5.01
CA THR A 109 21.87 26.10 4.00
C THR A 109 21.31 26.64 2.68
N LYS A 110 21.71 26.04 1.56
CA LYS A 110 21.17 26.39 0.25
C LYS A 110 19.69 26.00 0.15
N ARG A 111 18.87 26.88 -0.43
CA ARG A 111 17.44 26.64 -0.67
C ARG A 111 17.17 25.33 -1.41
N GLU A 112 17.95 25.04 -2.45
CA GLU A 112 17.80 23.82 -3.26
C GLU A 112 18.00 22.55 -2.44
N ASP A 113 19.03 22.52 -1.59
CA ASP A 113 19.36 21.36 -0.75
C ASP A 113 18.25 21.07 0.27
N TYR A 114 17.64 22.13 0.81
CA TYR A 114 16.50 22.00 1.72
C TYR A 114 15.25 21.48 1.00
N LEU A 115 14.92 22.04 -0.18
CA LEU A 115 13.76 21.59 -0.96
C LEU A 115 13.91 20.14 -1.43
N LYS A 116 15.10 19.73 -1.87
CA LYS A 116 15.40 18.33 -2.23
C LYS A 116 15.24 17.40 -1.03
N ALA A 117 15.75 17.80 0.14
CA ALA A 117 15.61 17.01 1.36
C ALA A 117 14.13 16.88 1.79
N LYS A 118 13.37 17.96 1.70
CA LYS A 118 11.94 17.98 2.06
C LYS A 118 11.10 17.15 1.10
N TYR A 119 11.36 17.23 -0.21
CA TYR A 119 10.74 16.39 -1.21
C TYR A 119 11.01 14.90 -0.95
N ALA A 120 12.29 14.53 -0.74
CA ALA A 120 12.65 13.14 -0.46
C ALA A 120 12.02 12.62 0.84
N ALA A 121 11.94 13.45 1.88
CA ALA A 121 11.28 13.09 3.13
C ALA A 121 9.76 12.92 2.95
N ALA A 122 9.11 13.81 2.21
CA ALA A 122 7.67 13.72 1.92
C ALA A 122 7.34 12.46 1.11
N PHE A 123 8.10 12.20 0.05
CA PHE A 123 7.92 11.02 -0.79
C PHE A 123 8.05 9.73 0.01
N LEU A 124 9.18 9.54 0.71
CA LEU A 124 9.43 8.31 1.48
C LEU A 124 8.45 8.13 2.64
N SER A 125 8.11 9.20 3.36
CA SER A 125 7.16 9.10 4.49
C SER A 125 5.73 8.79 4.02
N GLY A 126 5.28 9.41 2.92
CA GLY A 126 3.99 9.07 2.31
C GLY A 126 3.92 7.62 1.85
N GLY A 127 5.02 7.12 1.28
CA GLY A 127 5.11 5.72 0.88
C GLY A 127 5.07 4.74 2.00
N ILE A 128 5.87 4.98 3.04
CA ILE A 128 5.87 4.12 4.21
C ILE A 128 4.47 4.10 4.85
N ALA A 129 3.78 5.25 4.89
CA ALA A 129 2.44 5.35 5.46
C ALA A 129 1.40 4.48 4.74
N VAL A 130 1.51 4.31 3.41
CA VAL A 130 0.59 3.51 2.58
C VAL A 130 1.06 2.06 2.43
N LEU A 131 2.37 1.85 2.22
CA LEU A 131 2.95 0.52 2.00
C LEU A 131 2.85 -0.37 3.24
N VAL A 132 3.04 0.17 4.44
CA VAL A 132 3.02 -0.66 5.66
C VAL A 132 1.65 -1.33 5.88
N PRO A 133 0.50 -0.62 5.82
CA PRO A 133 -0.81 -1.25 5.83
C PRO A 133 -1.03 -2.29 4.73
N LEU A 134 -0.55 -2.02 3.52
CA LEU A 134 -0.73 -2.90 2.37
C LEU A 134 0.10 -4.20 2.50
N ILE A 135 1.35 -4.09 2.96
CA ILE A 135 2.21 -5.22 3.29
C ILE A 135 1.59 -6.04 4.42
N PHE A 136 1.06 -5.39 5.46
CA PHE A 136 0.38 -6.08 6.55
C PHE A 136 -0.81 -6.92 6.03
N ASN A 137 -1.66 -6.35 5.16
CA ASN A 137 -2.78 -7.07 4.56
C ASN A 137 -2.33 -8.25 3.68
N LEU A 138 -1.27 -8.07 2.87
CA LEU A 138 -0.71 -9.16 2.08
C LEU A 138 -0.17 -10.30 2.95
N MET A 139 0.53 -9.96 4.05
CA MET A 139 1.03 -10.96 5.00
C MET A 139 -0.12 -11.75 5.64
N CYS A 140 -1.21 -11.09 6.03
CA CYS A 140 -2.40 -11.80 6.52
C CYS A 140 -3.00 -12.73 5.45
N SER A 141 -3.02 -12.31 4.19
CA SER A 141 -3.48 -13.12 3.06
C SER A 141 -2.60 -14.36 2.86
N LEU A 142 -1.27 -14.20 2.91
CA LEU A 142 -0.31 -15.30 2.76
C LEU A 142 -0.34 -16.32 3.90
N VAL A 143 -0.70 -15.90 5.12
CA VAL A 143 -0.83 -16.80 6.27
C VAL A 143 -2.09 -17.65 6.17
N LEU A 144 -3.18 -17.08 5.65
CA LEU A 144 -4.50 -17.74 5.63
C LEU A 144 -4.78 -18.48 4.32
N LEU A 145 -4.24 -18.01 3.20
CA LEU A 145 -4.55 -18.53 1.87
C LEU A 145 -3.31 -19.07 1.17
N PRO A 146 -3.47 -20.11 0.34
CA PRO A 146 -2.36 -20.65 -0.43
C PRO A 146 -1.91 -19.65 -1.49
N ASN A 147 -0.61 -19.61 -1.77
CA ASN A 147 -0.05 -18.80 -2.85
C ASN A 147 -0.07 -19.59 -4.16
N LEU A 148 -1.23 -19.66 -4.80
CA LEU A 148 -1.43 -20.35 -6.07
C LEU A 148 -1.37 -19.37 -7.25
N ALA A 149 -0.97 -19.88 -8.41
CA ALA A 149 -1.04 -19.11 -9.64
C ALA A 149 -2.53 -18.84 -9.96
N PRO A 150 -2.90 -17.57 -10.20
CA PRO A 150 -4.27 -17.18 -10.52
C PRO A 150 -4.72 -17.82 -11.84
N LEU A 151 -6.01 -18.15 -11.98
CA LEU A 151 -6.55 -18.71 -13.22
C LEU A 151 -7.17 -17.60 -14.08
N SER A 152 -6.73 -17.49 -15.34
CA SER A 152 -7.22 -16.48 -16.30
C SER A 152 -8.71 -16.60 -16.63
N THR A 153 -9.36 -17.70 -16.25
CA THR A 153 -10.79 -17.97 -16.46
C THR A 153 -11.69 -17.53 -15.30
N MET A 154 -11.12 -17.07 -14.18
CA MET A 154 -11.88 -16.55 -13.03
C MET A 154 -12.40 -15.15 -13.32
N GLY A 155 -13.71 -14.92 -13.12
CA GLY A 155 -14.36 -13.63 -13.36
C GLY A 155 -13.91 -12.50 -12.42
N ASP A 156 -13.37 -12.84 -11.26
CA ASP A 156 -12.93 -11.88 -10.24
C ASP A 156 -11.48 -11.41 -10.41
N ASN A 157 -10.78 -11.84 -11.46
CA ASN A 157 -9.41 -11.42 -11.69
C ASN A 157 -9.34 -9.95 -12.16
N ILE A 158 -8.68 -9.08 -11.38
CA ILE A 158 -8.41 -7.67 -11.74
C ILE A 158 -7.72 -7.57 -13.10
N LEU A 159 -6.82 -8.51 -13.38
CA LEU A 159 -5.81 -8.36 -14.41
C LEU A 159 -6.35 -8.72 -15.78
N THR A 160 -6.86 -7.68 -16.44
CA THR A 160 -7.20 -7.71 -17.86
C THR A 160 -5.92 -7.67 -18.72
N PRO A 161 -5.96 -8.15 -19.98
CA PRO A 161 -4.81 -8.09 -20.90
C PRO A 161 -4.27 -6.68 -21.17
N LEU A 162 -5.00 -5.64 -20.77
CA LEU A 162 -4.64 -4.23 -20.89
C LEU A 162 -3.68 -3.77 -19.78
N MET A 163 -3.55 -4.54 -18.71
CA MET A 163 -2.72 -4.17 -17.56
C MET A 163 -1.25 -4.54 -17.78
N LEU A 164 -0.36 -3.64 -17.34
CA LEU A 164 1.08 -3.80 -17.43
C LEU A 164 1.50 -5.14 -16.80
N PHE A 165 2.34 -5.91 -17.50
CA PHE A 165 2.90 -7.18 -16.99
C PHE A 165 1.89 -8.27 -16.60
N TYR A 166 0.66 -8.27 -17.15
CA TYR A 166 -0.36 -9.29 -16.82
C TYR A 166 0.15 -10.74 -16.94
N LYS A 167 1.01 -11.04 -17.93
CA LYS A 167 1.58 -12.39 -18.10
C LYS A 167 2.42 -12.85 -16.91
N ILE A 168 3.10 -11.91 -16.23
CA ILE A 168 3.93 -12.21 -15.05
C ILE A 168 3.05 -12.56 -13.85
N PHE A 169 1.84 -11.99 -13.75
CA PHE A 169 0.92 -12.34 -12.67
C PHE A 169 0.47 -13.81 -12.73
N PHE A 170 0.18 -14.32 -13.94
CA PHE A 170 -0.25 -15.69 -14.15
C PHE A 170 0.89 -16.73 -14.00
N THR A 171 2.15 -16.31 -14.06
CA THR A 171 3.31 -17.21 -13.89
C THR A 171 3.97 -17.07 -12.51
N HIS A 172 4.15 -15.84 -12.04
CA HIS A 172 4.83 -15.48 -10.80
C HIS A 172 4.11 -14.33 -10.08
N PRO A 173 2.97 -14.61 -9.41
CA PRO A 173 2.13 -13.57 -8.82
C PRO A 173 2.85 -12.68 -7.81
N MET A 174 3.76 -13.22 -6.99
CA MET A 174 4.51 -12.44 -5.99
C MET A 174 5.55 -11.47 -6.60
N ILE A 175 6.08 -11.82 -7.78
CA ILE A 175 6.97 -10.90 -8.51
C ILE A 175 6.13 -9.72 -9.03
N TYR A 176 4.93 -10.01 -9.52
CA TYR A 176 3.98 -8.99 -9.96
C TYR A 176 3.57 -8.05 -8.81
N THR A 177 3.23 -8.57 -7.63
CA THR A 177 2.86 -7.73 -6.47
C THR A 177 4.00 -6.79 -6.04
N THR A 178 5.25 -7.24 -6.18
CA THR A 178 6.43 -6.40 -5.91
C THR A 178 6.57 -5.26 -6.93
N PHE A 179 6.36 -5.55 -8.22
CA PHE A 179 6.33 -4.50 -9.24
C PHE A 179 5.18 -3.52 -9.01
N PHE A 180 4.00 -4.04 -8.63
CA PHE A 180 2.84 -3.21 -8.34
C PHE A 180 3.14 -2.18 -7.25
N TRP A 181 3.81 -2.59 -6.16
CA TRP A 181 4.24 -1.66 -5.10
C TRP A 181 5.24 -0.61 -5.58
N TYR A 182 6.18 -0.99 -6.45
CA TYR A 182 7.16 -0.06 -6.98
C TYR A 182 6.54 1.03 -7.86
N PHE A 183 5.49 0.70 -8.62
CA PHE A 183 4.85 1.64 -9.56
C PHE A 183 3.70 2.46 -8.96
N ASN A 184 3.05 1.98 -7.91
CA ASN A 184 1.83 2.61 -7.35
C ASN A 184 2.03 3.34 -6.01
N PHE A 185 3.28 3.49 -5.55
CA PHE A 185 3.63 4.36 -4.42
C PHE A 185 4.24 5.68 -4.91
#